data_AF-A0A662UUP3-F1
#
_entry.id   AF-A0A662UUP3-F1
#
_cell.length_a   1.000
_cell.length_b   1.000
_cell.length_c   1.000
_cell.angle_alpha   90.00
_cell.angle_beta   90.00
_cell.angle_gamma   90.00
#
_symmetry.space_group_name_H-M   'P 1'
#
loop_
_entity.id
_entity.type
_entity.pdbx_description
1 polymer ?
#
loop_
_entity_poly.entity_id
_entity_poly.type
_entity_poly.pdbx_seq_one_letter_code
_entity_poly.pdbx_strand_id
1 'polypeptide(L)' 'MKTRRVRPMEELVKITVKIPTWMKRWIERKAEEEGESESVIIRRLLRRAIRLESGEEGGSG' A
#
# COMPACT_ATOMS: atom_id res chain seq x y z
N MET A 1 17.98 -13.07 32.54
CA MET A 1 17.54 -11.80 31.90
C MET A 1 17.19 -12.09 30.44
N LYS A 2 15.92 -11.91 30.02
CA LYS A 2 15.52 -12.14 28.62
C LYS A 2 15.70 -10.82 27.85
N THR A 3 16.64 -10.78 26.90
CA THR A 3 16.87 -9.64 26.03
C THR A 3 15.68 -9.47 25.08
N ARG A 4 14.89 -8.42 25.26
CA ARG A 4 13.92 -7.99 24.24
C ARG A 4 14.71 -7.55 23.02
N ARG A 5 14.69 -8.35 21.95
CA ARG A 5 15.14 -7.91 20.62
C ARG A 5 14.18 -6.80 20.18
N VAL A 6 14.63 -5.55 20.29
CA VAL A 6 13.95 -4.43 19.67
C VAL A 6 14.14 -4.61 18.17
N ARG A 7 13.06 -4.83 17.41
CA ARG A 7 13.16 -4.87 15.95
C ARG A 7 13.64 -3.48 15.50
N PRO A 8 14.62 -3.38 14.59
CA PRO A 8 15.03 -2.09 14.04
C PRO A 8 13.79 -1.42 13.45
N MET A 9 13.58 -0.16 13.81
CA MET A 9 12.49 0.66 13.28
C MET A 9 12.71 0.78 11.77
N GLU A 10 11.86 0.13 10.97
CA GLU A 10 11.96 0.18 9.51
C GLU A 10 11.93 1.64 9.05
N GLU A 11 12.97 2.04 8.32
CA GLU A 11 13.09 3.38 7.78
C GLU A 11 11.99 3.61 6.75
N LEU A 12 11.12 4.60 7.00
CA LEU A 12 10.01 4.92 6.10
C LEU A 12 10.53 5.61 4.84
N VAL A 13 10.68 4.84 3.77
CA VAL A 13 11.05 5.36 2.45
C VAL A 13 9.88 6.17 1.86
N LYS A 14 10.15 7.42 1.47
CA LYS A 14 9.19 8.28 0.75
C LYS A 14 9.45 8.21 -0.76
N ILE A 15 8.39 8.03 -1.53
CA ILE A 15 8.46 7.98 -3.00
C ILE A 15 7.53 9.07 -3.55
N THR A 16 7.99 9.79 -4.57
CA THR A 16 7.16 10.75 -5.31
C THR A 16 6.77 10.13 -6.65
N VAL A 17 5.48 10.17 -6.99
CA VAL A 17 4.96 9.62 -8.24
C VAL A 17 4.22 10.68 -9.04
N LYS A 18 4.32 10.60 -10.37
CA LYS A 18 3.50 11.40 -11.28
C LYS A 18 2.32 10.56 -11.73
N ILE A 19 1.11 11.04 -11.49
CA ILE A 19 -0.13 10.38 -11.90
C ILE A 19 -1.04 11.36 -12.63
N PRO A 20 -1.92 10.88 -13.54
CA PRO A 20 -2.95 11.70 -14.16
C PRO A 20 -3.89 12.33 -13.12
N THR A 21 -4.41 13.52 -13.40
CA THR A 21 -5.30 14.27 -12.50
C THR A 21 -6.57 13.49 -12.13
N TRP A 22 -7.15 12.75 -13.08
CA TRP A 22 -8.34 11.95 -12.82
C TRP A 22 -8.07 10.85 -11.77
N MET A 23 -6.87 10.26 -11.80
CA MET A 23 -6.47 9.21 -10.87
C MET A 23 -6.25 9.79 -9.47
N LYS A 24 -5.63 10.96 -9.38
CA LYS A 24 -5.48 11.70 -8.10
C LYS A 24 -6.84 11.95 -7.45
N ARG A 25 -7.79 12.50 -8.20
CA ARG A 25 -9.16 12.78 -7.71
C ARG A 25 -9.90 11.52 -7.26
N TRP A 26 -9.67 10.40 -7.95
CA TRP A 26 -10.26 9.13 -7.55
C TRP A 26 -9.66 8.62 -6.24
N ILE A 27 -8.33 8.71 -6.06
CA ILE A 27 -7.64 8.32 -4.82
C ILE A 27 -8.09 9.20 -3.65
N GLU A 28 -8.16 10.52 -3.83
CA GLU A 28 -8.63 11.47 -2.80
C GLU A 28 -10.03 11.11 -2.31
N ARG A 29 -10.97 10.86 -3.24
CA ARG A 29 -12.33 10.45 -2.90
C ARG A 29 -12.37 9.10 -2.19
N LYS A 30 -11.58 8.13 -2.66
CA LYS A 30 -11.53 6.79 -2.06
C LYS A 30 -10.99 6.84 -0.63
N ALA A 31 -9.98 7.68 -0.40
CA ALA A 31 -9.42 7.95 0.91
C ALA A 31 -10.44 8.57 1.86
N GLU A 32 -11.21 9.56 1.39
CA GLU A 32 -12.30 10.19 2.14
C GLU A 32 -13.42 9.19 2.49
N GLU A 33 -13.88 8.41 1.51
CA GLU A 33 -14.91 7.38 1.69
C GLU A 33 -14.53 6.32 2.73
N GLU A 34 -13.25 5.93 2.78
CA GLU A 34 -12.74 4.91 3.69
C GLU A 34 -12.23 5.47 5.02
N GLY A 35 -12.17 6.79 5.19
CA GLY A 35 -11.57 7.44 6.37
C GLY A 35 -10.07 7.13 6.52
N GLU A 36 -9.38 6.89 5.40
CA GLU A 36 -7.99 6.43 5.34
C GLU A 36 -7.11 7.47 4.64
N SER A 37 -5.78 7.35 4.79
CA SER A 37 -4.87 8.22 4.03
C SER A 37 -4.71 7.78 2.58
N GLU A 38 -4.50 8.73 1.65
CA GLU A 38 -4.18 8.43 0.24
C GLU A 38 -3.02 7.42 0.11
N SER A 39 -2.02 7.51 0.98
CA SER A 39 -0.88 6.58 1.03
C SER A 39 -1.27 5.15 1.43
N VAL A 40 -2.31 4.97 2.23
CA VAL A 40 -2.85 3.64 2.55
C VAL A 40 -3.57 3.06 1.33
N ILE A 41 -4.39 3.88 0.66
CA ILE A 41 -5.09 3.49 -0.58
C ILE A 41 -4.09 3.06 -1.66
N ILE A 42 -3.08 3.89 -1.94
CA ILE A 42 -2.04 3.60 -2.94
C ILE A 42 -1.29 2.31 -2.59
N ARG A 43 -0.88 2.13 -1.33
CA ARG A 43 -0.19 0.89 -0.90
C ARG A 43 -1.06 -0.34 -1.08
N ARG A 44 -2.36 -0.26 -0.79
CA ARG A 44 -3.29 -1.37 -0.98
C ARG A 44 -3.42 -1.75 -2.45
N LEU A 45 -3.53 -0.75 -3.34
CA LEU A 45 -3.60 -0.95 -4.78
C LEU A 45 -2.32 -1.59 -5.33
N LEU A 46 -1.15 -1.07 -4.94
CA LEU A 46 0.13 -1.64 -5.37
C LEU A 46 0.30 -3.08 -4.90
N ARG A 47 -0.02 -3.38 -3.63
CA ARG A 47 0.01 -4.76 -3.10
C ARG A 47 -0.96 -5.69 -3.83
N ARG A 48 -2.12 -5.18 -4.25
CA ARG A 48 -3.07 -5.98 -5.03
C ARG A 48 -2.54 -6.23 -6.45
N ALA A 49 -2.00 -5.22 -7.11
CA ALA A 49 -1.40 -5.34 -8.43
C ALA A 49 -0.23 -6.34 -8.43
N ILE A 50 0.68 -6.24 -7.45
CA ILE A 50 1.79 -7.17 -7.30
C ILE A 50 1.29 -8.61 -7.11
N ARG A 51 0.27 -8.84 -6.27
CA ARG A 51 -0.30 -10.18 -6.06
C ARG A 51 -0.92 -10.77 -7.32
N LEU A 52 -1.63 -9.94 -8.10
CA LEU A 52 -2.20 -10.33 -9.38
C LEU A 52 -1.11 -10.69 -10.39
N GLU A 53 -0.02 -9.92 -10.44
CA GLU A 53 1.12 -10.16 -11.32
C GLU A 53 1.91 -11.42 -10.93
N SER A 54 2.07 -11.68 -9.63
CA SER A 54 2.76 -12.87 -9.10
C SER A 54 1.97 -14.18 -9.25
N GLY A 55 0.70 -14.15 -9.69
CA GLY A 55 -0.12 -15.34 -9.86
C GLY A 55 -0.59 -16.00 -8.56
N GLU A 56 -0.53 -15.32 -7.42
CA GLU A 56 -0.93 -15.86 -6.11
C GLU A 56 -2.46 -15.99 -5.93
N GLU A 57 -3.27 -15.52 -6.89
CA GLU A 57 -4.73 -15.78 -6.95
C GLU A 57 -5.11 -16.96 -7.87
N GLY A 58 -4.20 -17.94 -8.04
CA GLY A 58 -4.41 -19.19 -8.78
C GLY A 58 -4.38 -20.48 -7.95
N GLY A 59 -4.29 -20.39 -6.62
CA GLY A 59 -4.22 -21.56 -5.73
C GLY A 59 -5.58 -22.01 -5.21
N SER A 60 -6.42 -22.58 -6.07
CA SER A 60 -7.40 -23.58 -5.65
C SER A 60 -6.75 -24.96 -5.79
N GLY A 61 -6.45 -25.59 -4.66
CA GLY A 61 -5.89 -26.93 -4.56
C GLY A 61 -5.70 -27.32 -3.10
#